data_AF-A0AA37I1D0-F1
#
_entry.id   AF-A0AA37I1D0-F1
#
_cell.length_a   1.000
_cell.length_b   1.000
_cell.length_c   1.000
_cell.angle_alpha   90.00
_cell.angle_beta   90.00
_cell.angle_gamma   90.00
#
_symmetry.space_group_name_H-M   'P 1'
#
loop_
_entity.id
_entity.type
_entity.pdbx_description
1 polymer ?
#
loop_
_entity_poly.entity_id
_entity_poly.type
_entity_poly.pdbx_seq_one_letter_code
_entity_poly.pdbx_strand_id
1 'polypeptide(L)'
;MNELLTPEERALEVKRLVNQLQAEGRTDLLLHAIGVPLLEELRIEAAKGRLSRLVITKDYRFILEDYQKEVELQPVHKAVYLLFLAHPEGIEFKRLFDYRDELLRYYMATGKMMDKEKVIESVDHLVNPLDNAINEKCSRIKKVFLDLMDVYTASYYIISSHTQKQFSGSDRIWYQRLKNITLPRELVIDYNR
;
A
#
# COMPACT_ATOMS: atom_id res chain seq x y z
N MET A 1 -27.36 -12.85 -32.23
CA MET A 1 -26.02 -13.21 -31.73
C MET A 1 -25.43 -11.90 -31.24
N ASN A 2 -25.42 -11.63 -29.93
CA ASN A 2 -24.85 -10.39 -29.42
C ASN A 2 -23.34 -10.52 -29.58
N GLU A 3 -22.75 -9.81 -30.53
CA GLU A 3 -21.29 -9.68 -30.58
C GLU A 3 -20.83 -9.07 -29.25
N LEU A 4 -19.97 -9.80 -28.55
CA LEU A 4 -19.32 -9.27 -27.35
C LEU A 4 -18.37 -8.16 -27.81
N LEU A 5 -18.73 -6.92 -27.48
CA LEU A 5 -17.87 -5.76 -27.65
C LEU A 5 -16.49 -6.02 -27.03
N THR A 6 -15.44 -5.60 -27.73
CA THR A 6 -14.07 -5.55 -27.20
C THR A 6 -14.00 -4.64 -25.95
N PRO A 7 -13.00 -4.79 -25.06
CA PRO A 7 -12.81 -3.89 -23.94
C PRO A 7 -12.78 -2.40 -24.34
N GLU A 8 -12.14 -2.09 -25.46
CA GLU A 8 -12.01 -0.73 -26.01
C GLU A 8 -13.36 -0.19 -26.50
N GLU A 9 -14.14 -1.00 -27.22
CA GLU A 9 -15.49 -0.64 -27.66
C GLU A 9 -16.43 -0.45 -26.47
N ARG A 10 -16.33 -1.29 -25.44
CA ARG A 10 -17.09 -1.11 -24.19
C ARG A 10 -16.73 0.18 -23.49
N ALA A 11 -15.45 0.54 -23.43
CA ALA A 11 -15.00 1.81 -22.85
C ALA A 11 -15.55 3.02 -23.63
N LEU A 12 -15.58 2.93 -24.96
CA LEU A 12 -16.15 3.98 -25.80
C LEU A 12 -17.66 4.13 -25.57
N GLU A 13 -18.38 3.02 -25.43
CA GLU A 13 -19.81 3.04 -25.13
C GLU A 13 -20.11 3.61 -23.73
N VAL A 14 -19.32 3.23 -22.72
CA VAL A 14 -19.40 3.84 -21.38
C VAL A 14 -19.19 5.36 -21.47
N LYS A 15 -18.16 5.82 -22.19
CA LYS A 15 -17.90 7.25 -22.40
C LYS A 15 -19.09 7.96 -23.06
N ARG A 16 -19.70 7.33 -24.08
CA ARG A 16 -20.88 7.87 -24.78
C ARG A 16 -22.04 8.06 -23.82
N LEU A 17 -22.38 7.04 -23.04
CA LEU A 17 -23.47 7.07 -22.06
C LEU A 17 -23.22 8.08 -20.93
N VAL A 18 -21.98 8.15 -20.43
CA VAL A 18 -21.58 9.12 -19.40
C VAL A 18 -21.79 10.56 -19.91
N ASN A 19 -21.32 10.86 -21.13
CA ASN A 19 -21.48 12.18 -21.71
C ASN A 19 -22.96 12.58 -21.91
N GLN A 20 -23.81 11.63 -22.29
CA GLN A 20 -25.26 11.87 -22.42
C GLN A 20 -25.89 12.23 -21.07
N LEU A 21 -25.65 11.42 -20.03
CA LEU A 21 -26.17 11.68 -18.69
C LEU A 21 -25.63 12.99 -18.09
N GLN A 22 -24.37 13.34 -18.36
CA GLN A 22 -23.82 14.64 -17.95
C GLN A 22 -24.49 15.81 -18.67
N ALA A 23 -24.73 15.71 -19.98
CA ALA A 23 -25.42 16.75 -20.75
C ALA A 23 -26.87 16.95 -20.27
N GLU A 24 -27.51 15.89 -19.78
CA GLU A 24 -28.84 15.92 -19.17
C GLU A 24 -28.83 16.38 -17.69
N GLY A 25 -27.65 16.66 -17.12
CA GLY A 25 -27.50 17.05 -15.71
C GLY A 25 -27.74 15.90 -14.70
N ARG A 26 -27.75 14.64 -15.16
CA ARG A 26 -28.09 13.44 -14.37
C ARG A 26 -26.88 12.75 -13.74
N THR A 27 -26.05 13.52 -13.06
CA THR A 27 -24.89 12.98 -12.30
C THR A 27 -25.32 12.03 -11.18
N ASP A 28 -26.54 12.18 -10.66
CA ASP A 28 -27.16 11.25 -9.71
C ASP A 28 -27.25 9.82 -10.27
N LEU A 29 -27.66 9.68 -11.54
CA LEU A 29 -27.78 8.37 -12.20
C LEU A 29 -26.41 7.76 -12.48
N LEU A 30 -25.40 8.59 -12.77
CA LEU A 30 -24.03 8.11 -12.91
C LEU A 30 -23.52 7.51 -11.60
N LEU A 31 -23.67 8.23 -10.48
CA LEU A 31 -23.27 7.74 -9.17
C LEU A 31 -24.04 6.47 -8.78
N HIS A 32 -25.34 6.41 -9.08
CA HIS A 32 -26.13 5.22 -8.83
C HIS A 32 -25.66 4.01 -9.64
N ALA A 33 -25.34 4.21 -10.93
CA ALA A 33 -24.93 3.13 -11.83
C ALA A 33 -23.58 2.52 -11.45
N ILE A 34 -22.58 3.34 -11.12
CA ILE A 34 -21.24 2.84 -10.76
C ILE A 34 -21.12 2.49 -9.27
N GLY A 35 -21.91 3.14 -8.43
CA GLY A 35 -21.84 3.02 -6.97
C GLY A 35 -20.60 3.68 -6.36
N VAL A 36 -20.66 3.91 -5.04
CA VAL A 36 -19.55 4.48 -4.26
C VAL A 36 -18.28 3.60 -4.29
N PRO A 37 -18.34 2.26 -4.21
CA PRO A 37 -17.13 1.42 -4.19
C PRO A 37 -16.25 1.62 -5.44
N LEU A 38 -16.84 1.55 -6.64
CA LEU A 38 -16.09 1.75 -7.88
C LEU A 38 -15.62 3.20 -8.02
N LEU A 39 -16.41 4.18 -7.57
CA LEU A 39 -15.96 5.58 -7.56
C LEU A 39 -14.67 5.75 -6.75
N GLU A 40 -14.58 5.15 -5.57
CA GLU A 40 -13.36 5.23 -4.75
C GLU A 40 -12.18 4.49 -5.40
N GLU A 41 -12.41 3.34 -6.04
CA GLU A 41 -11.39 2.65 -6.85
C GLU A 41 -10.88 3.52 -8.01
N LEU A 42 -11.78 4.20 -8.72
CA LEU A 42 -11.43 5.12 -9.81
C LEU A 42 -10.64 6.34 -9.29
N ARG A 43 -10.95 6.87 -8.09
CA ARG A 43 -10.18 7.96 -7.47
C ARG A 43 -8.78 7.52 -7.08
N ILE A 44 -8.62 6.28 -6.60
CA ILE A 44 -7.31 5.67 -6.37
C ILE A 44 -6.56 5.53 -7.70
N GLU A 45 -7.17 4.95 -8.73
CA GLU A 45 -6.54 4.77 -10.04
C GLU A 45 -6.10 6.10 -10.67
N ALA A 46 -6.95 7.13 -10.60
CA ALA A 46 -6.61 8.47 -11.07
C ALA A 46 -5.40 9.07 -10.33
N ALA A 47 -5.14 8.65 -9.08
CA ALA A 47 -4.00 9.11 -8.30
C ALA A 47 -2.66 8.51 -8.76
N LYS A 48 -2.63 7.46 -9.60
CA LYS A 48 -1.37 6.92 -10.14
C LYS A 48 -0.54 7.96 -10.88
N GLY A 49 -1.19 8.86 -11.63
CA GLY A 49 -0.53 9.87 -12.45
C GLY A 49 0.20 10.98 -11.67
N ARG A 50 0.08 10.99 -10.34
CA ARG A 50 0.68 11.98 -9.45
C ARG A 50 1.58 11.38 -8.38
N LEU A 51 1.88 10.09 -8.45
CA LEU A 51 2.77 9.44 -7.50
C LEU A 51 4.19 10.02 -7.63
N SER A 52 4.83 10.29 -6.49
CA SER A 52 6.23 10.66 -6.42
C SER A 52 7.11 9.41 -6.34
N ARG A 53 8.28 9.46 -6.97
CA ARG A 53 9.38 8.53 -6.69
C ARG A 53 9.71 8.57 -5.20
N LEU A 54 9.84 7.39 -4.59
CA LEU A 54 10.27 7.21 -3.21
C LEU A 54 11.75 6.82 -3.20
N VAL A 55 12.60 7.76 -2.84
CA VAL A 55 14.04 7.58 -2.75
C VAL A 55 14.42 7.22 -1.32
N ILE A 56 15.06 6.06 -1.16
CA ILE A 56 15.63 5.61 0.10
C ILE A 56 17.14 5.82 0.02
N THR A 57 17.62 6.82 0.74
CA THR A 57 19.03 7.24 0.77
C THR A 57 19.89 6.23 1.55
N LYS A 58 21.23 6.32 1.40
CA LYS A 58 22.19 5.44 2.11
C LYS A 58 22.14 5.54 3.64
N ASP A 59 21.59 6.62 4.15
CA ASP A 59 21.33 6.87 5.58
C ASP A 59 19.88 6.58 5.97
N TYR A 60 19.14 5.85 5.13
CA TYR A 60 17.75 5.44 5.34
C TYR A 60 16.77 6.61 5.51
N ARG A 61 17.02 7.78 4.92
CA ARG A 61 15.98 8.82 4.75
C ARG A 61 15.10 8.51 3.56
N PHE A 62 13.81 8.78 3.71
CA PHE A 62 12.76 8.48 2.73
C PHE A 62 12.32 9.79 2.09
N ILE A 63 12.65 10.00 0.82
CA ILE A 63 12.38 11.26 0.12
C ILE A 63 11.34 11.01 -0.98
N LEU A 64 10.24 11.75 -0.94
CA LEU A 64 9.33 11.89 -2.08
C LEU A 64 9.95 12.90 -3.04
N GLU A 65 10.73 12.40 -3.99
CA GLU A 65 11.59 13.21 -4.87
C GLU A 65 10.81 14.26 -5.66
N ASP A 66 9.68 13.87 -6.24
CA ASP A 66 8.87 14.75 -7.09
C ASP A 66 8.10 15.81 -6.27
N TYR A 67 7.95 15.56 -4.96
CA TYR A 67 7.35 16.54 -4.03
C TYR A 67 8.40 17.33 -3.24
N GLN A 68 9.68 16.96 -3.34
CA GLN A 68 10.77 17.51 -2.55
C GLN A 68 10.48 17.50 -1.04
N LYS A 69 9.86 16.42 -0.55
CA LYS A 69 9.51 16.25 0.87
C LYS A 69 10.14 14.99 1.46
N GLU A 70 10.60 15.08 2.70
CA GLU A 70 11.02 13.91 3.47
C GLU A 70 9.82 13.29 4.19
N VAL A 71 9.74 11.96 4.18
CA VAL A 71 8.81 11.17 4.98
C VAL A 71 9.50 10.83 6.30
N GLU A 72 9.26 11.64 7.31
CA GLU A 72 9.91 11.52 8.62
C GLU A 72 9.37 10.33 9.42
N LEU A 73 10.07 9.18 9.30
CA LEU A 73 9.77 7.97 10.04
C LEU A 73 10.82 7.71 11.13
N GLN A 74 10.38 7.31 12.32
CA GLN A 74 11.29 6.81 13.36
C GLN A 74 11.96 5.49 12.90
N PRO A 75 13.15 5.13 13.44
CA PRO A 75 13.90 3.95 13.00
C PRO A 75 13.09 2.65 12.91
N VAL A 76 12.22 2.37 13.90
CA VAL A 76 11.33 1.20 13.89
C VAL A 76 10.32 1.22 12.74
N HIS A 77 9.77 2.40 12.43
CA HIS A 77 8.81 2.56 11.35
C HIS A 77 9.51 2.40 9.99
N LYS A 78 10.73 2.92 9.84
CA LYS A 78 11.57 2.69 8.66
C LYS A 78 11.81 1.19 8.45
N ALA A 79 12.16 0.46 9.51
CA ALA A 79 12.42 -0.98 9.43
C ALA A 79 11.19 -1.78 8.99
N VAL A 80 10.04 -1.52 9.61
CA VAL A 80 8.75 -2.12 9.21
C VAL A 80 8.44 -1.79 7.75
N TYR A 81 8.62 -0.53 7.35
CA TYR A 81 8.32 -0.11 5.98
C TYR A 81 9.22 -0.78 4.94
N LEU A 82 10.53 -0.87 5.20
CA LEU A 82 11.50 -1.53 4.34
C LEU A 82 11.16 -3.01 4.14
N LEU A 83 10.76 -3.70 5.20
CA LEU A 83 10.28 -5.07 5.11
C LEU A 83 9.10 -5.17 4.11
N PHE A 84 8.06 -4.34 4.25
CA PHE A 84 6.92 -4.39 3.33
C PHE A 84 7.24 -3.92 1.89
N LEU A 85 8.29 -3.12 1.69
CA LEU A 85 8.81 -2.82 0.35
C LEU A 85 9.57 -4.01 -0.26
N ALA A 86 10.27 -4.80 0.56
CA ALA A 86 10.97 -6.01 0.14
C ALA A 86 10.01 -7.15 -0.24
N HIS A 87 8.79 -7.14 0.30
CA HIS A 87 7.76 -8.15 0.08
C HIS A 87 6.52 -7.59 -0.66
N PRO A 88 6.62 -7.29 -1.98
CA PRO A 88 5.49 -6.83 -2.78
C PRO A 88 4.30 -7.82 -2.82
N GLU A 89 4.58 -9.12 -2.68
CA GLU A 89 3.58 -10.18 -2.53
C GLU A 89 2.71 -10.00 -1.28
N GLY A 90 3.24 -9.30 -0.28
CA GLY A 90 2.60 -9.01 0.99
C GLY A 90 2.81 -10.10 2.04
N ILE A 91 2.62 -9.70 3.29
CA ILE A 91 2.84 -10.56 4.46
C ILE A 91 1.53 -10.65 5.26
N GLU A 92 1.13 -11.86 5.66
CA GLU A 92 0.12 -11.99 6.70
C GLU A 92 0.75 -11.68 8.06
N PHE A 93 0.15 -10.80 8.86
CA PHE A 93 0.72 -10.47 10.17
C PHE A 93 0.92 -11.69 11.09
N LYS A 94 0.05 -12.70 11.01
CA LYS A 94 0.22 -13.97 11.76
C LYS A 94 1.48 -14.76 11.37
N ARG A 95 2.06 -14.46 10.20
CA ARG A 95 3.28 -15.07 9.66
C ARG A 95 4.48 -14.13 9.78
N LEU A 96 4.35 -12.98 10.44
CA LEU A 96 5.43 -12.01 10.55
C LEU A 96 6.64 -12.54 11.32
N PHE A 97 6.44 -13.56 12.17
CA PHE A 97 7.51 -14.30 12.83
C PHE A 97 8.50 -14.92 11.85
N ASP A 98 8.04 -15.37 10.68
CA ASP A 98 8.90 -15.93 9.61
C ASP A 98 9.92 -14.89 9.10
N TYR A 99 9.66 -13.60 9.30
CA TYR A 99 10.46 -12.46 8.83
C TYR A 99 11.22 -11.74 9.96
N ARG A 100 11.25 -12.32 11.16
CA ARG A 100 11.83 -11.68 12.36
C ARG A 100 13.27 -11.23 12.15
N ASP A 101 14.13 -12.10 11.63
CA ASP A 101 15.55 -11.80 11.47
C ASP A 101 15.80 -10.74 10.39
N GLU A 102 14.96 -10.70 9.36
CA GLU A 102 14.99 -9.64 8.35
C GLU A 102 14.56 -8.29 8.92
N LEU A 103 13.47 -8.26 9.69
CA LEU A 103 13.02 -7.07 10.38
C LEU A 103 14.09 -6.55 11.36
N LEU A 104 14.76 -7.45 12.09
CA LEU A 104 15.86 -7.12 12.99
C LEU A 104 17.04 -6.48 12.23
N ARG A 105 17.43 -7.05 11.09
CA ARG A 105 18.49 -6.47 10.24
C ARG A 105 18.14 -5.05 9.79
N TYR A 106 16.92 -4.82 9.32
CA TYR A 106 16.49 -3.49 8.94
C TYR A 106 16.51 -2.52 10.12
N TYR A 107 16.04 -2.94 11.29
CA TYR A 107 15.98 -2.06 12.47
C TYR A 107 17.37 -1.72 13.01
N MET A 108 18.30 -2.67 13.02
CA MET A 108 19.71 -2.40 13.36
C MET A 108 20.34 -1.41 12.36
N ALA A 109 19.99 -1.50 11.07
CA ALA A 109 20.54 -0.62 10.04
C ALA A 109 19.98 0.82 10.12
N THR A 110 18.69 0.97 10.43
CA THR A 110 18.02 2.28 10.57
C THR A 110 18.27 2.95 11.93
N GLY A 111 18.56 2.16 12.98
CA GLY A 111 18.72 2.59 14.36
C GLY A 111 20.16 2.46 14.90
N LYS A 112 21.17 2.89 14.14
CA LYS A 112 22.61 2.62 14.41
C LYS A 112 23.13 2.97 15.81
N MET A 113 22.47 3.87 16.54
CA MET A 113 22.87 4.33 17.88
C MET A 113 21.98 3.76 19.00
N MET A 114 21.09 2.83 18.67
CA MET A 114 20.15 2.26 19.64
C MET A 114 20.75 1.08 20.38
N ASP A 115 20.29 0.90 21.61
CA ASP A 115 20.59 -0.24 22.46
C ASP A 115 20.09 -1.55 21.78
N LYS A 116 20.99 -2.53 21.66
CA LYS A 116 20.77 -3.74 20.88
C LYS A 116 19.66 -4.59 21.50
N GLU A 117 19.67 -4.72 22.82
CA GLU A 117 18.68 -5.47 23.58
C GLU A 117 17.29 -4.87 23.40
N LYS A 118 17.16 -3.54 23.44
CA LYS A 118 15.88 -2.85 23.18
C LYS A 118 15.38 -3.03 21.74
N VAL A 119 16.29 -3.05 20.77
CA VAL A 119 15.90 -3.32 19.37
C VAL A 119 15.37 -4.75 19.24
N ILE A 120 16.04 -5.73 19.85
CA ILE A 120 15.60 -7.13 19.85
C ILE A 120 14.22 -7.27 20.49
N GLU A 121 14.04 -6.73 21.70
CA GLU A 121 12.75 -6.74 22.41
C GLU A 121 11.64 -6.10 21.57
N SER A 122 11.91 -4.94 20.97
CA SER A 122 10.94 -4.29 20.09
C SER A 122 10.59 -5.13 18.86
N VAL A 123 11.53 -5.90 18.30
CA VAL A 123 11.25 -6.81 17.18
C VAL A 123 10.39 -7.98 17.63
N ASP A 124 10.66 -8.54 18.82
CA ASP A 124 9.87 -9.63 19.40
C ASP A 124 8.40 -9.21 19.58
N HIS A 125 8.16 -7.99 20.07
CA HIS A 125 6.83 -7.42 20.13
C HIS A 125 6.19 -7.24 18.74
N LEU A 126 6.94 -6.81 17.73
CA LEU A 126 6.40 -6.60 16.38
C LEU A 126 5.95 -7.91 15.72
N VAL A 127 6.68 -9.01 15.93
CA VAL A 127 6.38 -10.29 15.28
C VAL A 127 5.45 -11.19 16.08
N ASN A 128 5.15 -10.83 17.34
CA ASN A 128 4.23 -11.56 18.18
C ASN A 128 2.77 -11.37 17.69
N PRO A 129 2.07 -12.43 17.23
CA PRO A 129 0.71 -12.31 16.72
C PRO A 129 -0.33 -11.93 17.79
N LEU A 130 0.01 -12.02 19.08
CA LEU A 130 -0.84 -11.61 20.20
C LEU A 130 -0.63 -10.15 20.61
N ASP A 131 0.38 -9.48 20.05
CA ASP A 131 0.71 -8.08 20.33
C ASP A 131 0.12 -7.15 19.24
N ASN A 132 -0.28 -5.95 19.64
CA ASN A 132 -0.79 -4.93 18.72
C ASN A 132 0.31 -4.04 18.12
N ALA A 133 1.57 -4.22 18.53
CA ALA A 133 2.70 -3.36 18.16
C ALA A 133 2.80 -3.12 16.64
N ILE A 134 2.65 -4.16 15.81
CA ILE A 134 2.73 -4.01 14.35
C ILE A 134 1.60 -3.14 13.79
N ASN A 135 0.38 -3.27 14.30
CA ASN A 135 -0.76 -2.44 13.87
C ASN A 135 -0.53 -0.98 14.25
N GLU A 136 0.03 -0.72 15.43
CA GLU A 136 0.38 0.64 15.84
C GLU A 136 1.43 1.26 14.92
N LYS A 137 2.49 0.52 14.56
CA LYS A 137 3.52 1.02 13.63
C LYS A 137 2.94 1.28 12.25
N CYS A 138 2.10 0.40 11.73
CA CYS A 138 1.39 0.63 10.48
C CYS A 138 0.48 1.86 10.54
N SER A 139 -0.21 2.08 11.67
CA SER A 139 -1.07 3.26 11.88
C SER A 139 -0.28 4.57 11.94
N ARG A 140 0.89 4.55 12.59
CA ARG A 140 1.80 5.70 12.64
C ARG A 140 2.39 6.01 11.27
N ILE A 141 2.87 5.00 10.54
CA ILE A 141 3.33 5.13 9.15
C ILE A 141 2.22 5.73 8.28
N LYS A 142 1.01 5.17 8.36
CA LYS A 142 -0.16 5.67 7.61
C LYS A 142 -0.42 7.14 7.90
N LYS A 143 -0.34 7.56 9.16
CA LYS A 143 -0.52 8.95 9.54
C LYS A 143 0.53 9.87 8.88
N VAL A 144 1.81 9.51 8.93
CA VAL A 144 2.88 10.32 8.32
C VAL A 144 2.65 10.54 6.83
N PHE A 145 2.24 9.51 6.08
CA PHE A 145 1.89 9.70 4.67
C PHE A 145 0.66 10.57 4.47
N LEU A 146 -0.41 10.38 5.26
CA LEU A 146 -1.64 11.20 5.16
C LEU A 146 -1.44 12.66 5.55
N ASP A 147 -0.43 12.97 6.38
CA ASP A 147 -0.07 14.35 6.70
C ASP A 147 0.65 15.05 5.52
N LEU A 148 1.19 14.28 4.55
CA LEU A 148 1.97 14.78 3.40
C LEU A 148 1.17 14.81 2.09
N MET A 149 0.16 13.95 1.95
CA MET A 149 -0.64 13.77 0.73
C MET A 149 -2.07 13.33 1.06
N ASP A 150 -2.99 13.47 0.11
CA ASP A 150 -4.37 13.02 0.30
C ASP A 150 -4.50 11.49 0.35
N VAL A 151 -5.68 11.04 0.79
CA VAL A 151 -5.97 9.62 1.04
C VAL A 151 -5.79 8.72 -0.19
N TYR A 152 -6.09 9.21 -1.39
CA TYR A 152 -6.00 8.40 -2.61
C TYR A 152 -4.56 8.19 -3.05
N THR A 153 -3.72 9.24 -2.98
CA THR A 153 -2.27 9.11 -3.21
C THR A 153 -1.64 8.23 -2.14
N ALA A 154 -1.96 8.49 -0.86
CA ALA A 154 -1.41 7.76 0.27
C ALA A 154 -1.71 6.27 0.20
N SER A 155 -2.84 5.86 -0.40
CA SER A 155 -3.21 4.45 -0.55
C SER A 155 -2.15 3.58 -1.23
N TYR A 156 -1.30 4.17 -2.09
CA TYR A 156 -0.17 3.48 -2.71
C TYR A 156 1.03 3.33 -1.79
N TYR A 157 1.26 4.28 -0.88
CA TYR A 157 2.46 4.29 -0.04
C TYR A 157 2.26 3.58 1.31
N ILE A 158 1.02 3.44 1.79
CA ILE A 158 0.76 2.86 3.11
C ILE A 158 0.70 1.32 3.07
N ILE A 159 0.89 0.69 4.23
CA ILE A 159 0.70 -0.74 4.40
C ILE A 159 -0.81 -1.01 4.52
N SER A 160 -1.45 -1.41 3.43
CA SER A 160 -2.89 -1.69 3.34
C SER A 160 -3.20 -3.18 3.40
N SER A 161 -4.45 -3.53 3.72
CA SER A 161 -4.90 -4.93 3.71
C SER A 161 -5.47 -5.31 2.35
N HIS A 162 -5.02 -6.42 1.80
CA HIS A 162 -5.54 -6.99 0.56
C HIS A 162 -5.98 -8.43 0.82
N THR A 163 -7.23 -8.73 0.47
CA THR A 163 -7.76 -10.08 0.61
C THR A 163 -7.57 -10.82 -0.70
N GLN A 164 -6.72 -11.84 -0.70
CA GLN A 164 -6.58 -12.74 -1.84
C GLN A 164 -7.44 -13.99 -1.62
N LYS A 165 -8.18 -14.38 -2.66
CA LYS A 165 -8.93 -15.65 -2.69
C LYS A 165 -8.03 -16.71 -3.30
N GLN A 166 -7.83 -17.82 -2.60
CA GLN A 166 -7.14 -18.98 -3.14
C GLN A 166 -8.13 -20.12 -3.37
N PHE A 167 -8.03 -20.72 -4.56
CA PHE A 167 -8.68 -21.98 -4.90
C PHE A 167 -7.65 -23.09 -4.72
N SER A 168 -7.69 -23.80 -3.59
CA SER A 168 -7.08 -25.15 -3.55
C SER A 168 -8.06 -26.08 -4.26
N GLY A 169 -7.62 -27.06 -5.06
CA GLY A 169 -8.48 -27.96 -5.86
C GLY A 169 -9.45 -28.89 -5.10
N SER A 170 -9.94 -28.48 -3.93
CA SER A 170 -11.11 -29.00 -3.23
C SER A 170 -12.14 -27.88 -3.11
N ASP A 171 -13.41 -28.17 -2.88
CA ASP A 171 -14.53 -27.19 -2.79
C ASP A 171 -14.41 -26.12 -1.67
N ARG A 172 -13.22 -25.92 -1.09
CA ARG A 172 -12.93 -24.93 -0.05
C ARG A 172 -12.21 -23.70 -0.62
N ILE A 173 -12.89 -22.57 -0.54
CA ILE A 173 -12.34 -21.23 -0.79
C ILE A 173 -11.61 -20.78 0.47
N TRP A 174 -10.32 -20.46 0.34
CA TRP A 174 -9.53 -19.90 1.43
C TRP A 174 -9.23 -18.42 1.17
N TYR A 175 -9.25 -17.62 2.24
CA TYR A 175 -8.99 -16.19 2.19
C TYR A 175 -7.68 -15.89 2.91
N GLN A 176 -6.77 -15.21 2.22
CA GLN A 176 -5.52 -14.74 2.79
C GLN A 176 -5.59 -13.21 2.94
N ARG A 177 -5.39 -12.72 4.17
CA ARG A 177 -5.35 -11.27 4.43
C ARG A 177 -3.91 -10.78 4.45
N LEU A 178 -3.44 -10.41 3.27
CA LEU A 178 -2.09 -9.91 3.06
C LEU A 178 -2.00 -8.43 3.39
N LYS A 179 -0.81 -8.01 3.79
CA LYS A 179 -0.46 -6.62 4.05
C LYS A 179 0.67 -6.27 3.11
N ASN A 180 0.49 -5.23 2.31
CA ASN A 180 1.53 -4.80 1.36
C ASN A 180 1.44 -3.29 1.10
N ILE A 181 2.46 -2.80 0.41
CA ILE A 181 2.54 -1.45 -0.14
C ILE A 181 2.39 -1.59 -1.65
N THR A 182 1.37 -0.98 -2.24
CA THR A 182 1.03 -1.11 -3.66
C THR A 182 1.73 -0.09 -4.57
N LEU A 183 2.61 0.75 -4.00
CA LEU A 183 3.48 1.65 -4.75
C LEU A 183 4.24 0.87 -5.84
N PRO A 184 4.07 1.23 -7.13
CA PRO A 184 4.79 0.59 -8.22
C PRO A 184 6.31 0.58 -7.96
N ARG A 185 6.96 -0.58 -8.15
CA ARG A 185 8.35 -0.77 -7.71
C ARG A 185 9.35 0.00 -8.56
N GLU A 186 8.99 0.34 -9.79
CA GLU A 186 9.71 1.28 -10.64
C GLU A 186 9.82 2.70 -10.06
N LEU A 187 8.94 3.06 -9.11
CA LEU A 187 8.99 4.33 -8.39
C LEU A 187 9.82 4.26 -7.10
N VAL A 188 10.35 3.09 -6.72
CA VAL A 188 11.16 2.91 -5.52
C VAL A 188 12.64 2.87 -5.90
N ILE A 189 13.41 3.86 -5.43
CA ILE A 189 14.85 3.97 -5.68
C ILE A 189 15.55 3.75 -4.34
N ASP A 190 16.13 2.57 -4.14
CA ASP A 190 16.80 2.19 -2.89
C ASP A 190 18.32 2.10 -3.06
N TYR A 191 19.06 2.99 -2.39
CA TYR A 191 20.52 3.05 -2.44
C TYR A 191 21.21 2.11 -1.42
N ASN A 192 20.46 1.28 -0.70
CA ASN A 192 20.98 0.30 0.27
C ASN A 192 20.88 -1.15 -0.21
N ARG A 193 20.42 -1.38 -1.44
CA ARG A 193 20.34 -2.69 -2.08
C ARG A 193 21.51 -2.94 -3.03
#